data_AF-A0A2P4TFR2-F1
#
_entry.id   AF-A0A2P4TFR2-F1
#
_cell.length_a   1.000
_cell.length_b   1.000
_cell.length_c   1.000
_cell.angle_alpha   90.00
_cell.angle_beta   90.00
_cell.angle_gamma   90.00
#
_symmetry.space_group_name_H-M   'P 1'
#
loop_
_entity.id
_entity.type
_entity.pdbx_description
1 polymer ?
#
loop_
_entity_poly.entity_id
_entity_poly.type
_entity_poly.pdbx_seq_one_letter_code
_entity_poly.pdbx_strand_id
1 'polypeptide(L)'
;MQNTDHLGMIDAGFFINTSSPPLLRQQRDVDVIIYLSYTTGSHTMTLDKACKYYSEQKIPFPKISLSDEDKKNLKECYIFQDSDSPRCPIVIFLPLVNDTFQEYKAPGKIQVRAKH
;
A
#
# COMPACT_ATOMS: atom_id res chain seq x y z
N MET A 1 -27.44 0.18 24.83
CA MET A 1 -28.52 0.12 23.81
C MET A 1 -28.12 1.07 22.69
N GLN A 2 -27.86 0.57 21.49
CA GLN A 2 -27.61 1.44 20.32
C GLN A 2 -28.95 2.01 19.86
N ASN A 3 -29.05 3.34 19.78
CA ASN A 3 -30.20 4.05 19.24
C ASN A 3 -30.16 3.93 17.70
N THR A 4 -31.25 3.46 17.08
CA THR A 4 -31.31 3.14 15.63
C THR A 4 -31.34 4.36 14.72
N ASP A 5 -31.54 5.55 15.26
CA ASP A 5 -31.63 6.81 14.50
C ASP A 5 -30.27 7.55 14.36
N HIS A 6 -29.19 6.97 14.90
CA HIS A 6 -27.85 7.56 14.85
C HIS A 6 -26.82 6.61 14.26
N LEU A 7 -26.05 7.11 13.29
CA LEU A 7 -24.91 6.40 12.72
C LEU A 7 -23.61 6.84 13.42
N GLY A 8 -22.92 5.90 14.07
CA GLY A 8 -21.58 6.13 14.59
C GLY A 8 -20.54 6.03 13.49
N MET A 9 -19.78 7.10 13.26
CA MET A 9 -18.65 7.11 12.34
C MET A 9 -17.34 7.08 13.13
N ILE A 10 -16.40 6.25 12.68
CA ILE A 10 -15.06 6.16 13.23
C ILE A 10 -14.04 6.30 12.10
N ASP A 11 -12.87 6.82 12.42
CA ASP A 11 -11.75 6.89 11.49
C ASP A 11 -11.31 5.49 11.03
N ALA A 12 -11.06 5.31 9.73
CA ALA A 12 -10.74 4.01 9.14
C ALA A 12 -9.39 3.45 9.64
N GLY A 13 -8.47 4.32 10.05
CA GLY A 13 -7.18 3.98 10.62
C GLY A 13 -7.28 3.18 11.93
N PHE A 14 -8.41 3.24 12.65
CA PHE A 14 -8.67 2.36 13.79
C PHE A 14 -8.84 0.88 13.39
N PHE A 15 -9.18 0.59 12.12
CA PHE A 15 -9.37 -0.77 11.62
C PHE A 15 -8.23 -1.19 10.69
N ILE A 16 -8.18 -0.61 9.49
CA ILE A 16 -7.12 -0.81 8.50
C ILE A 16 -6.81 0.57 7.94
N ASN A 17 -5.56 1.03 8.12
CA ASN A 17 -5.11 2.34 7.63
C ASN A 17 -4.92 2.35 6.10
N THR A 18 -6.01 2.14 5.36
CA THR A 18 -6.05 2.08 3.90
C THR A 18 -7.26 2.83 3.37
N SER A 19 -7.05 3.58 2.29
CA SER A 19 -8.09 4.33 1.59
C SER A 19 -8.54 3.66 0.29
N SER A 20 -8.04 2.47 -0.03
CA SER A 20 -8.39 1.73 -1.26
C SER A 20 -9.81 1.14 -1.36
N PRO A 21 -10.59 0.87 -0.28
CA PRO A 21 -11.90 0.20 -0.45
C PRO A 21 -12.89 0.89 -1.41
N PRO A 22 -13.05 2.23 -1.42
CA PRO A 22 -13.92 2.90 -2.38
C PRO A 22 -13.47 2.75 -3.85
N LEU A 23 -12.17 2.55 -4.09
CA LEU A 23 -11.60 2.35 -5.43
C LEU A 23 -11.88 0.94 -5.96
N LEU A 24 -11.99 -0.05 -5.07
CA LEU A 24 -12.18 -1.45 -5.42
C LEU A 24 -13.65 -1.85 -5.68
N ARG A 25 -14.55 -0.86 -5.76
CA ARG A 25 -15.92 -1.11 -6.21
C ARG A 25 -15.90 -1.45 -7.70
N GLN A 26 -16.58 -2.52 -8.08
CA GLN A 26 -16.59 -3.01 -9.47
C GLN A 26 -16.99 -1.93 -10.49
N GLN A 27 -17.89 -1.01 -10.13
CA GLN A 27 -18.34 0.09 -11.02
C GLN A 27 -17.25 1.14 -11.29
N ARG A 28 -16.16 1.15 -10.53
CA ARG A 28 -15.05 2.09 -10.73
C ARG A 28 -14.07 1.63 -11.79
N ASP A 29 -14.06 0.31 -12.08
CA ASP A 29 -13.24 -0.32 -13.12
C ASP A 29 -11.78 0.17 -13.11
N VAL A 30 -11.15 0.09 -11.95
CA VAL A 30 -9.80 0.63 -11.73
C VAL A 30 -8.76 -0.35 -12.26
N ASP A 31 -7.97 0.07 -13.24
CA ASP A 31 -6.86 -0.74 -13.77
C ASP A 31 -5.60 -0.67 -12.90
N VAL A 32 -5.30 0.51 -12.33
CA VAL A 32 -4.05 0.77 -11.59
C VAL A 32 -4.32 1.56 -10.31
N ILE A 33 -3.72 1.11 -9.22
CA ILE A 33 -3.71 1.79 -7.92
C ILE A 33 -2.27 2.18 -7.57
N ILE A 34 -2.03 3.48 -7.39
CA ILE A 34 -0.80 3.98 -6.76
C ILE A 34 -1.04 4.04 -5.24
N TYR A 35 -0.44 3.11 -4.52
CA TYR A 35 -0.63 2.91 -3.09
C TYR A 35 0.52 3.56 -2.30
N LEU A 36 0.23 4.70 -1.68
CA LEU A 36 1.16 5.43 -0.81
C LEU A 36 0.98 4.97 0.64
N SER A 37 2.01 4.36 1.24
CA SER A 37 1.93 3.85 2.62
C SER A 37 2.68 4.73 3.60
N TYR A 38 1.92 5.48 4.42
CA TYR A 38 2.43 6.41 5.43
C TYR A 38 2.37 5.86 6.86
N THR A 39 2.42 4.54 7.02
CA THR A 39 2.30 3.92 8.34
C THR A 39 3.61 4.03 9.11
N THR A 40 3.53 4.34 10.41
CA THR A 40 4.67 4.23 11.32
C THR A 40 4.85 2.76 11.71
N GLY A 41 6.07 2.22 11.58
CA GLY A 41 6.37 0.83 11.92
C GLY A 41 6.40 -0.09 10.69
N SER A 42 5.64 -1.20 10.71
CA SER A 42 5.63 -2.13 9.57
C SER A 42 4.80 -1.55 8.41
N HIS A 43 5.49 -1.11 7.37
CA HIS A 43 4.86 -0.63 6.12
C HIS A 43 4.09 -1.73 5.39
N THR A 44 4.48 -3.00 5.59
CA THR A 44 3.85 -4.16 4.95
C THR A 44 2.60 -4.63 5.68
N MET A 45 2.55 -4.51 7.01
CA MET A 45 1.43 -5.03 7.81
C MET A 45 0.07 -4.45 7.40
N THR A 46 0.01 -3.15 7.07
CA THR A 46 -1.24 -2.52 6.63
C THR A 46 -1.69 -3.08 5.28
N LEU A 47 -0.75 -3.27 4.34
CA LEU A 47 -1.03 -3.85 3.04
C LEU A 47 -1.47 -5.32 3.20
N ASP A 48 -0.81 -6.11 4.05
CA ASP A 48 -1.18 -7.49 4.36
C ASP A 48 -2.59 -7.60 4.96
N LYS A 49 -2.93 -6.72 5.91
CA LYS A 49 -4.28 -6.63 6.50
C LYS A 49 -5.33 -6.28 5.45
N ALA A 50 -5.04 -5.32 4.58
CA ALA A 50 -5.94 -4.94 3.48
C ALA A 50 -6.17 -6.12 2.53
N CYS A 51 -5.11 -6.83 2.13
CA CYS A 51 -5.20 -8.01 1.26
C CYS A 51 -6.02 -9.12 1.87
N LYS A 52 -5.79 -9.43 3.16
CA LYS A 52 -6.57 -10.41 3.90
C LYS A 52 -8.06 -10.03 3.91
N TYR A 53 -8.36 -8.78 4.26
CA TYR A 53 -9.73 -8.28 4.27
C TYR A 53 -10.39 -8.38 2.88
N TYR A 54 -9.73 -7.95 1.81
CA TYR A 54 -10.28 -8.04 0.45
C TYR A 54 -10.51 -9.48 -0.01
N SER A 55 -9.59 -10.39 0.32
CA SER A 55 -9.75 -11.82 0.07
C SER A 55 -11.00 -12.39 0.77
N GLU A 56 -11.19 -12.07 2.06
CA GLU A 56 -12.37 -12.49 2.84
C GLU A 56 -13.68 -11.91 2.27
N GLN A 57 -13.65 -10.69 1.74
CA GLN A 57 -14.79 -10.03 1.09
C GLN A 57 -14.97 -10.41 -0.39
N LYS A 58 -14.10 -11.27 -0.95
CA LYS A 58 -14.10 -11.65 -2.38
C LYS A 58 -13.94 -10.45 -3.32
N ILE A 59 -13.22 -9.42 -2.88
CA ILE A 59 -12.85 -8.25 -3.67
C ILE A 59 -11.55 -8.57 -4.42
N PRO A 60 -11.49 -8.46 -5.76
CA PRO A 60 -10.26 -8.67 -6.52
C PRO A 60 -9.16 -7.70 -6.06
N PHE A 61 -8.02 -8.25 -5.66
CA PHE A 61 -6.83 -7.51 -5.27
C PHE A 61 -5.59 -8.40 -5.48
N PRO A 62 -4.44 -7.88 -5.93
CA PRO A 62 -3.33 -8.73 -6.30
C PRO A 62 -2.72 -9.41 -5.07
N LYS A 63 -2.16 -10.59 -5.27
CA LYS A 63 -1.35 -11.23 -4.23
C LYS A 63 -0.11 -10.38 -3.98
N ILE A 64 0.11 -10.04 -2.73
CA ILE A 64 1.28 -9.29 -2.31
C ILE A 64 2.33 -10.29 -1.84
N SER A 65 3.50 -10.26 -2.49
CA SER A 65 4.62 -11.11 -2.14
C SER A 65 5.89 -10.27 -2.12
N LEU A 66 6.47 -10.10 -0.93
CA LEU A 66 7.79 -9.51 -0.74
C LEU A 66 8.77 -10.62 -0.36
N SER A 67 9.99 -10.55 -0.91
CA SER A 67 11.05 -11.47 -0.51
C SER A 67 11.46 -11.24 0.94
N ASP A 68 12.16 -12.18 1.56
CA ASP A 68 12.68 -11.97 2.91
C ASP A 68 13.75 -10.87 2.95
N GLU A 69 14.44 -10.63 1.83
CA GLU A 69 15.35 -9.50 1.67
C GLU A 69 14.60 -8.17 1.64
N ASP A 70 13.50 -8.08 0.89
CA ASP A 70 12.64 -6.89 0.85
C ASP A 70 12.07 -6.56 2.23
N LYS A 71 11.63 -7.58 2.97
CA LYS A 71 11.10 -7.38 4.33
C LYS A 71 12.17 -6.86 5.29
N LYS A 72 13.43 -7.22 5.07
CA LYS A 72 14.57 -6.73 5.87
C LYS A 72 14.98 -5.32 5.46
N ASN A 73 15.00 -5.03 4.17
CA ASN A 73 15.41 -3.76 3.58
C ASN A 73 14.44 -3.35 2.47
N LEU A 74 13.35 -2.67 2.85
CA LEU A 74 12.33 -2.23 1.90
C LEU A 74 12.90 -1.21 0.90
N LYS A 75 12.53 -1.39 -0.37
CA LYS A 75 12.78 -0.49 -1.50
C LYS A 75 11.67 0.53 -1.66
N GLU A 76 11.93 1.60 -2.41
CA GLU A 76 10.97 2.69 -2.57
C GLU A 76 9.74 2.33 -3.42
N CYS A 77 9.80 1.28 -4.23
CA CYS A 77 8.73 0.95 -5.17
C CYS A 77 8.62 -0.56 -5.42
N TYR A 78 7.38 -1.05 -5.38
CA TYR A 78 7.02 -2.42 -5.71
C TYR A 78 5.82 -2.43 -6.66
N ILE A 79 5.76 -3.43 -7.55
CA ILE A 79 4.64 -3.62 -8.47
C ILE A 79 4.05 -5.01 -8.20
N PHE A 80 2.75 -5.05 -7.93
CA PHE A 80 2.00 -6.28 -7.74
C PHE A 80 0.92 -6.39 -8.81
N GLN A 81 0.86 -7.55 -9.46
CA GLN A 81 -0.11 -7.86 -10.50
C GLN A 81 -0.51 -9.33 -10.39
N ASP A 82 -1.74 -9.64 -10.78
CA ASP A 82 -2.23 -11.02 -10.83
C ASP A 82 -2.65 -11.33 -12.28
N SER A 83 -1.76 -12.00 -13.02
CA SER A 83 -1.96 -12.33 -14.43
C SER A 83 -3.16 -13.26 -14.66
N ASP A 84 -3.57 -14.00 -13.64
CA ASP A 84 -4.68 -14.96 -13.72
C ASP A 84 -6.04 -14.27 -13.48
N SER A 85 -6.04 -12.99 -13.09
CA SER A 85 -7.25 -12.23 -12.75
C SER A 85 -7.28 -10.87 -13.48
N PRO A 86 -7.79 -10.80 -14.72
CA PRO A 86 -7.81 -9.57 -15.52
C PRO A 86 -8.61 -8.41 -14.91
N ARG A 87 -9.49 -8.69 -13.93
CA ARG A 87 -10.28 -7.67 -13.21
C ARG A 87 -9.58 -7.17 -11.94
N CYS A 88 -8.37 -7.65 -11.69
CA CYS A 88 -7.57 -7.29 -10.54
C CYS A 88 -6.72 -6.07 -10.89
N PRO A 89 -6.76 -4.99 -10.09
CA PRO A 89 -5.93 -3.82 -10.37
C PRO A 89 -4.45 -4.15 -10.21
N ILE A 90 -3.60 -3.54 -11.03
CA ILE A 90 -2.17 -3.47 -10.79
C ILE A 90 -1.95 -2.52 -9.60
N VAL A 91 -1.13 -2.91 -8.63
CA VAL A 91 -0.82 -2.08 -7.46
C VAL A 91 0.64 -1.67 -7.52
N ILE A 92 0.89 -0.36 -7.61
CA ILE A 92 2.20 0.25 -7.43
C ILE A 92 2.30 0.69 -5.97
N PHE A 93 3.06 -0.04 -5.17
CA PHE A 93 3.22 0.21 -3.75
C PHE A 93 4.48 1.02 -3.46
N LEU A 94 4.30 2.15 -2.76
CA LEU A 94 5.34 3.09 -2.39
C LEU A 94 5.38 3.19 -0.85
N PRO A 95 6.22 2.39 -0.16
CA PRO A 95 6.39 2.50 1.28
C PRO A 95 7.16 3.78 1.63
N LEU A 96 6.87 4.36 2.80
CA LEU A 96 7.61 5.49 3.33
C LEU A 96 8.99 5.05 3.85
N VAL A 97 9.96 4.93 2.94
CA VAL A 97 11.34 4.57 3.26
C VAL A 97 12.32 5.62 2.76
N ASN A 98 13.48 5.67 3.39
CA ASN A 98 14.61 6.49 2.96
C ASN A 98 15.73 5.56 2.53
N ASP A 99 15.63 4.93 1.34
CA ASP A 99 16.68 4.04 0.82
C ASP A 99 17.71 4.85 0.01
N THR A 100 17.46 5.11 -1.28
CA THR A 100 18.40 5.84 -2.15
C THR A 100 18.53 7.32 -1.84
N PHE A 101 17.53 7.96 -1.23
CA PHE A 101 17.59 9.39 -0.89
C PHE A 101 18.69 9.72 0.14
N GLN A 102 19.22 8.71 0.85
CA GLN A 102 20.39 8.88 1.72
C GLN A 102 21.69 9.23 0.95
N GLU A 103 21.76 8.83 -0.32
CA GLU A 103 22.96 8.98 -1.17
C GLU A 103 22.75 9.96 -2.33
N TYR A 104 21.51 10.09 -2.81
CA TYR A 104 21.17 10.84 -4.02
C TYR A 104 20.30 12.06 -3.69
N LYS A 105 20.72 13.24 -4.17
CA LYS A 105 19.93 14.48 -4.05
C LYS A 105 18.80 14.61 -5.07
N ALA A 106 18.87 13.82 -6.15
CA ALA A 106 17.89 13.70 -7.22
C ALA A 106 18.15 12.37 -7.96
N PRO A 107 17.20 11.86 -8.76
CA PRO A 107 17.40 10.62 -9.51
C PRO A 107 18.72 10.63 -10.31
N GLY A 108 19.60 9.67 -10.03
CA GLY A 108 20.92 9.53 -10.67
C GLY A 108 21.96 10.61 -10.30
N LYS A 109 21.68 11.53 -9.37
CA LYS A 109 22.63 12.58 -8.93
C LYS A 109 23.09 12.35 -7.48
N ILE A 110 24.30 11.83 -7.33
CA ILE A 110 24.94 11.60 -6.03
C ILE A 110 25.09 12.91 -5.25
N GLN A 111 24.85 12.87 -3.95
CA GLN A 111 25.14 13.94 -3.02
C GLN A 111 26.65 13.99 -2.77
N VAL A 112 27.35 14.95 -3.37
CA VAL A 112 28.75 15.23 -3.04
C VAL A 112 28.78 15.85 -1.64
N ARG A 113 29.16 15.08 -0.62
CA ARG A 113 29.45 15.63 0.70
C ARG A 113 30.69 16.52 0.58
N ALA A 114 30.57 17.79 0.93
CA ALA A 114 31.73 18.66 1.08
C ALA A 114 32.61 18.07 2.19
N LYS A 115 33.84 17.67 1.86
CA LYS A 115 34.84 17.28 2.85
C LYS A 115 35.03 18.48 3.78
N HIS A 116 34.67 18.31 5.05
CA HIS A 116 35.08 19.21 6.12
C HIS A 116 36.49 18.81 6.55
#